data_AF-A0A7C8DFA4-F1
#
_entry.id   AF-A0A7C8DFA4-F1
#
_cell.length_a   1.000
_cell.length_b   1.000
_cell.length_c   1.000
_cell.angle_alpha   90.00
_cell.angle_beta   90.00
_cell.angle_gamma   90.00
#
_symmetry.space_group_name_H-M   'P 1'
#
loop_
_entity.id
_entity.type
_entity.pdbx_description
1 polymer ?
#
loop_
_entity_poly.entity_id
_entity_poly.type
_entity_poly.pdbx_seq_one_letter_code
_entity_poly.pdbx_strand_id
1 'polypeptide(L)'
;MKPAPAETGHDPIAKPPVDTGSVEASTEDVDPKPSTRNSVTIKLAGREYRLRSEASEEELQRVAVYVDQAMQRIRERTDTVDSQDTALLTALNLAREVLHLREKGEVVQEFSEADADNRIRGMIEKIEAVLPKTDSEPS
;
A
#
# COMPACT_ATOMS: atom_id res chain seq x y z
N MET A 1 -61.84 41.99 9.28
CA MET A 1 -60.66 42.64 8.70
C MET A 1 -59.65 41.56 8.28
N LYS A 2 -59.47 41.32 6.98
CA LYS A 2 -58.21 40.86 6.34
C LYS A 2 -57.59 42.09 5.64
N PRO A 3 -56.29 42.16 5.25
CA PRO A 3 -55.33 41.06 5.03
C PRO A 3 -53.90 41.29 5.62
N ALA A 4 -53.02 40.29 5.46
CA ALA A 4 -51.54 40.41 5.42
C ALA A 4 -51.09 40.83 3.99
N PRO A 5 -49.84 40.66 3.49
CA PRO A 5 -48.46 40.66 4.01
C PRO A 5 -47.53 41.60 3.17
N ALA A 6 -46.22 41.68 3.44
CA ALA A 6 -45.14 41.94 2.46
C ALA A 6 -43.77 41.80 3.17
N GLU A 7 -42.93 40.81 2.91
CA GLU A 7 -42.16 40.51 1.69
C GLU A 7 -40.84 41.31 1.55
N THR A 8 -39.76 40.50 1.50
CA THR A 8 -38.59 40.58 0.59
C THR A 8 -37.43 41.57 0.77
N GLY A 9 -36.25 41.02 0.44
CA GLY A 9 -35.02 41.69 0.00
C GLY A 9 -33.84 41.30 0.90
N HIS A 10 -33.10 40.20 0.67
CA HIS A 10 -32.13 39.97 -0.41
C HIS A 10 -31.28 41.21 -0.78
N ASP A 11 -29.97 41.05 -0.57
CA ASP A 11 -28.83 41.94 -0.82
C ASP A 11 -28.91 42.84 -2.08
N PRO A 12 -28.21 43.99 -2.08
CA PRO A 12 -26.96 44.02 -2.85
C PRO A 12 -25.80 44.87 -2.28
N ILE A 13 -24.62 44.28 -2.28
CA ILE A 13 -23.32 44.77 -2.80
C ILE A 13 -23.02 46.28 -2.72
N ALA A 14 -21.99 46.63 -1.95
CA ALA A 14 -20.95 47.59 -2.36
C ALA A 14 -19.66 47.43 -1.52
N LYS A 15 -18.61 46.86 -2.11
CA LYS A 15 -17.22 47.04 -1.64
C LYS A 15 -16.70 48.38 -2.17
N PRO A 16 -16.01 49.19 -1.36
CA PRO A 16 -14.96 50.09 -1.84
C PRO A 16 -13.55 49.49 -1.58
N PRO A 17 -12.54 49.90 -2.36
CA PRO A 17 -11.23 49.24 -2.45
C PRO A 17 -10.27 49.74 -1.37
N VAL A 18 -9.41 48.86 -0.86
CA VAL A 18 -8.21 49.27 -0.11
C VAL A 18 -7.00 48.78 -0.88
N ASP A 19 -6.50 49.68 -1.73
CA ASP A 19 -5.14 49.67 -2.24
C ASP A 19 -4.28 50.44 -1.24
N THR A 20 -3.34 49.75 -0.60
CA THR A 20 -2.16 50.37 0.00
C THR A 20 -0.98 49.50 -0.38
N GLY A 21 -0.28 49.93 -1.41
CA GLY A 21 0.92 49.29 -1.91
C GLY A 21 2.07 49.21 -0.89
N SER A 22 2.99 48.33 -1.26
CA SER A 22 4.43 48.38 -1.03
C SER A 22 4.93 48.48 0.42
N VAL A 23 5.28 47.32 0.97
CA VAL A 23 6.51 47.20 1.76
C VAL A 23 7.32 46.04 1.18
N GLU A 24 8.31 46.40 0.38
CA GLU A 24 9.47 45.55 0.12
C GLU A 24 10.22 45.36 1.43
N ALA A 25 10.35 44.11 1.86
CA ALA A 25 11.40 43.69 2.77
C ALA A 25 11.79 42.27 2.37
N SER A 26 12.74 42.20 1.45
CA SER A 26 13.63 41.06 1.31
C SER A 26 14.13 40.68 2.71
N THR A 27 13.85 39.44 3.12
CA THR A 27 14.66 38.76 4.13
C THR A 27 15.04 37.41 3.56
N GLU A 28 16.35 37.30 3.44
CA GLU A 28 17.16 36.18 3.00
C GLU A 28 16.78 34.83 3.63
N ASP A 29 16.97 33.80 2.81
CA ASP A 29 17.46 32.47 3.16
C ASP A 29 16.80 31.77 4.36
N VAL A 30 15.70 31.08 4.06
CA VAL A 30 15.48 29.77 4.66
C VAL A 30 15.37 28.78 3.51
N ASP A 31 16.47 28.09 3.19
CA ASP A 31 16.41 26.78 2.56
C ASP A 31 15.64 25.82 3.49
N PRO A 32 14.41 25.37 3.20
CA PRO A 32 13.98 24.11 3.76
C PRO A 32 14.41 23.06 2.77
N LYS A 33 15.56 22.42 2.99
CA LYS A 33 15.85 21.13 2.37
C LYS A 33 14.69 20.19 2.79
N PRO A 34 13.71 19.84 1.93
CA PRO A 34 12.61 19.04 2.40
C PRO A 34 13.09 17.59 2.35
N SER A 35 13.37 17.04 3.52
CA SER A 35 13.39 15.59 3.72
C SER A 35 12.12 15.04 3.07
N THR A 36 12.24 14.10 2.13
CA THR A 36 11.20 13.65 1.18
C THR A 36 10.05 12.87 1.83
N ARG A 37 9.41 13.44 2.85
CA ARG A 37 8.17 12.95 3.45
C ARG A 37 7.01 13.72 2.83
N ASN A 38 6.42 13.15 1.79
CA ASN A 38 5.24 13.72 1.16
C ASN A 38 3.99 13.39 2.00
N SER A 39 3.11 14.37 2.14
CA SER A 39 1.80 14.18 2.77
C SER A 39 0.80 13.80 1.69
N VAL A 40 0.25 12.59 1.76
CA VAL A 40 -0.71 12.05 0.81
C VAL A 40 -2.07 11.86 1.47
N THR A 41 -3.16 12.13 0.76
CA THR A 41 -4.52 11.90 1.26
C THR A 41 -5.11 10.68 0.55
N ILE A 42 -5.53 9.68 1.32
CA ILE A 42 -6.17 8.46 0.79
C ILE A 42 -7.60 8.30 1.32
N LYS A 43 -8.40 7.46 0.65
CA LYS A 43 -9.72 7.04 1.11
C LYS A 43 -9.69 5.56 1.49
N LEU A 44 -10.18 5.23 2.68
CA LEU A 44 -10.25 3.86 3.19
C LEU A 44 -11.53 3.67 4.00
N ALA A 45 -12.33 2.63 3.72
CA ALA A 45 -13.59 2.36 4.40
C ALA A 45 -14.55 3.57 4.45
N GLY A 46 -14.59 4.35 3.37
CA GLY A 46 -15.41 5.57 3.27
C GLY A 46 -14.89 6.78 4.05
N ARG A 47 -13.68 6.70 4.64
CA ARG A 47 -13.07 7.78 5.42
C ARG A 47 -11.79 8.28 4.75
N GLU A 48 -11.55 9.58 4.83
CA GLU A 48 -10.32 10.20 4.33
C GLU A 48 -9.23 10.21 5.41
N TYR A 49 -8.01 9.83 5.02
CA TYR A 49 -6.83 9.79 5.89
C TYR A 49 -5.69 10.56 5.25
N ARG A 50 -5.04 11.44 6.02
CA ARG A 50 -3.82 12.13 5.61
C ARG A 50 -2.60 11.43 6.20
N LEU A 51 -1.81 10.81 5.33
CA LEU A 51 -0.61 10.04 5.66
C LEU A 51 0.63 10.85 5.34
N ARG A 52 1.65 10.75 6.19
CA ARG A 52 3.02 11.19 5.85
C ARG A 52 3.83 9.95 5.57
N SER A 53 4.31 9.79 4.35
CA SER A 53 5.09 8.63 3.93
C SER A 53 6.21 9.04 2.98
N GLU A 54 7.22 8.18 2.88
CA GLU A 54 8.24 8.24 1.82
C GLU A 54 7.77 7.52 0.55
N ALA A 55 6.72 6.69 0.65
CA ALA A 55 6.09 6.03 -0.48
C ALA A 55 5.39 7.04 -1.41
N SER A 56 5.31 6.72 -2.70
CA SER A 56 4.63 7.57 -3.68
C SER A 56 3.11 7.59 -3.43
N GLU A 57 2.46 8.66 -3.88
CA GLU A 57 0.99 8.76 -3.80
C GLU A 57 0.30 7.58 -4.49
N GLU A 58 0.80 7.19 -5.66
CA GLU A 58 0.29 6.04 -6.41
C GLU A 58 0.40 4.73 -5.63
N GLU A 59 1.51 4.51 -4.92
CA GLU A 59 1.72 3.32 -4.09
C GLU A 59 0.74 3.28 -2.94
N LEU A 60 0.60 4.38 -2.19
CA LEU A 60 -0.34 4.48 -1.08
C LEU A 60 -1.79 4.33 -1.55
N GLN A 61 -2.14 4.89 -2.70
CA GLN A 61 -3.47 4.76 -3.27
C GLN A 61 -3.77 3.30 -3.66
N ARG A 62 -2.79 2.58 -4.24
CA ARG A 62 -2.93 1.14 -4.52
C ARG A 62 -3.15 0.33 -3.24
N VAL A 63 -2.37 0.61 -2.19
CA VAL A 63 -2.54 -0.04 -0.88
C VAL A 63 -3.92 0.25 -0.31
N ALA A 64 -4.40 1.49 -0.37
CA ALA A 64 -5.73 1.88 0.12
C ALA A 64 -6.85 1.10 -0.59
N VAL A 65 -6.80 1.02 -1.92
CA VAL A 65 -7.77 0.25 -2.72
C VAL A 65 -7.75 -1.23 -2.34
N TYR A 66 -6.57 -1.81 -2.17
CA TYR A 66 -6.43 -3.22 -1.80
C TYR A 66 -7.02 -3.52 -0.41
N VAL A 67 -6.74 -2.67 0.58
CA VAL A 67 -7.30 -2.83 1.93
C VAL A 67 -8.82 -2.63 1.92
N ASP A 68 -9.33 -1.65 1.18
CA ASP A 68 -10.77 -1.39 1.08
C ASP A 68 -11.54 -2.59 0.50
N GLN A 69 -11.01 -3.18 -0.58
CA GLN A 69 -11.53 -4.43 -1.16
C GLN A 69 -11.46 -5.60 -0.18
N ALA A 70 -10.36 -5.71 0.59
CA ALA A 70 -10.23 -6.74 1.62
C ALA A 70 -11.29 -6.56 2.72
N MET A 71 -11.55 -5.34 3.17
CA MET A 71 -12.62 -5.05 4.14
C MET A 71 -14.01 -5.37 3.58
N GLN A 72 -14.27 -5.05 2.31
CA GLN A 72 -15.53 -5.37 1.65
C GLN A 72 -15.80 -6.88 1.61
N ARG A 73 -14.79 -7.69 1.26
CA ARG A 73 -14.91 -9.16 1.26
C ARG A 73 -15.21 -9.74 2.65
N ILE A 74 -14.71 -9.11 3.72
CA ILE A 74 -14.99 -9.55 5.09
C ILE A 74 -16.42 -9.19 5.49
N ARG A 75 -16.89 -7.97 5.17
CA ARG A 75 -18.28 -7.56 5.40
C ARG A 75 -19.26 -8.51 4.75
N GLU A 76 -19.01 -8.88 3.48
CA GLU A 76 -19.86 -9.80 2.72
C GLU A 76 -19.91 -11.22 3.29
N ARG A 77 -18.84 -11.69 3.96
CA ARG A 77 -18.74 -13.07 4.47
C ARG A 77 -19.23 -13.25 5.89
N THR A 78 -19.13 -12.20 6.71
CA THR A 78 -19.32 -12.31 8.17
C THR A 78 -20.62 -11.67 8.65
N ASP A 79 -21.38 -11.02 7.75
CA ASP A 79 -22.56 -10.21 8.08
C ASP A 79 -22.31 -9.19 9.21
N THR A 80 -21.03 -8.89 9.47
CA THR A 80 -20.57 -8.03 10.54
C THR A 80 -20.61 -6.59 10.06
N VAL A 81 -21.45 -5.79 10.70
CA VAL A 81 -21.65 -4.36 10.38
C VAL A 81 -20.67 -3.45 11.12
N ASP A 82 -19.94 -3.95 12.12
CA ASP A 82 -18.98 -3.11 12.83
C ASP A 82 -17.70 -2.89 12.03
N SER A 83 -17.40 -1.61 11.80
CA SER A 83 -16.26 -1.18 11.00
C SER A 83 -14.92 -1.50 11.65
N GLN A 84 -14.86 -1.52 12.98
CA GLN A 84 -13.64 -1.78 13.74
C GLN A 84 -13.32 -3.26 13.75
N ASP A 85 -14.30 -4.13 14.02
CA ASP A 85 -14.14 -5.58 13.93
C ASP A 85 -13.77 -6.01 12.51
N THR A 86 -14.40 -5.43 11.48
CA THR A 86 -14.03 -5.65 10.09
C THR A 86 -12.57 -5.29 9.84
N ALA A 87 -12.11 -4.12 10.31
CA ALA A 87 -10.73 -3.67 10.12
C ALA A 87 -9.72 -4.60 10.80
N LEU A 88 -10.03 -5.07 12.02
CA LEU A 88 -9.17 -5.99 12.76
C LEU A 88 -9.08 -7.35 12.07
N LEU A 89 -10.21 -7.90 11.61
CA LEU A 89 -10.26 -9.15 10.84
C LEU A 89 -9.50 -9.02 9.52
N THR A 90 -9.63 -7.89 8.82
CA THR A 90 -8.87 -7.61 7.60
C THR A 90 -7.37 -7.56 7.89
N ALA A 91 -6.94 -6.82 8.91
CA ALA A 91 -5.54 -6.74 9.30
C ALA A 91 -4.96 -8.13 9.62
N LEU A 92 -5.69 -8.95 10.38
CA LEU A 92 -5.29 -10.31 10.70
C LEU A 92 -5.14 -11.20 9.46
N ASN A 93 -6.10 -11.11 8.53
CA ASN A 93 -6.06 -11.90 7.30
C ASN A 93 -4.90 -11.49 6.38
N LEU A 94 -4.64 -10.19 6.24
CA LEU A 94 -3.52 -9.68 5.46
C LEU A 94 -2.18 -10.02 6.11
N ALA A 95 -2.06 -9.91 7.44
CA ALA A 95 -0.85 -10.31 8.16
C ALA A 95 -0.56 -11.80 7.95
N ARG A 96 -1.58 -12.66 8.01
CA ARG A 96 -1.43 -14.09 7.72
C ARG A 96 -0.94 -14.35 6.30
N GLU A 97 -1.45 -13.62 5.31
CA GLU A 97 -0.98 -13.73 3.92
C GLU A 97 0.50 -13.34 3.78
N VAL A 98 0.92 -12.25 4.41
CA VAL A 98 2.33 -11.80 4.41
C VAL A 98 3.23 -12.84 5.08
N LEU A 99 2.83 -13.37 6.23
CA LEU A 99 3.61 -14.40 6.94
C LEU A 99 3.73 -15.68 6.10
N HIS A 100 2.64 -16.16 5.51
CA HIS A 100 2.66 -17.34 4.63
C HIS A 100 3.55 -17.15 3.40
N LEU A 101 3.58 -15.95 2.82
CA LEU A 101 4.47 -15.63 1.69
C LEU A 101 5.94 -15.59 2.12
N ARG A 102 6.24 -15.09 3.32
CA ARG A 102 7.60 -15.10 3.89
C ARG A 102 8.08 -16.51 4.19
N GLU A 103 7.25 -17.32 4.84
CA GLU A 103 7.56 -18.73 5.12
C GLU A 103 7.82 -19.49 3.82
N LYS A 104 7.02 -19.29 2.78
CA LYS A 104 7.29 -19.90 1.46
C LYS A 104 8.58 -19.40 0.82
N GLY A 105 8.89 -18.12 0.94
CA GLY A 105 10.15 -17.54 0.45
C GLY A 105 11.36 -18.10 1.20
N GLU A 106 11.27 -18.19 2.52
CA GLU A 106 12.27 -18.80 3.39
C GLU A 106 12.44 -20.28 3.09
N VAL A 107 11.36 -21.04 2.90
CA VAL A 107 11.39 -22.45 2.51
C VAL A 107 12.07 -22.61 1.13
N VAL A 108 11.74 -21.78 0.14
CA VAL A 108 12.42 -21.80 -1.17
C VAL A 108 13.90 -21.44 -1.06
N GLN A 109 14.26 -20.57 -0.13
CA GLN A 109 15.64 -20.16 0.11
C GLN A 109 16.43 -21.14 0.98
N GLU A 110 15.76 -21.95 1.81
CA GLU A 110 16.34 -23.05 2.57
C GLU A 110 16.55 -24.28 1.67
N PHE A 111 15.65 -24.53 0.71
CA PHE A 111 15.83 -25.47 -0.40
C PHE A 111 16.81 -24.97 -1.50
N SER A 112 17.64 -23.99 -1.19
CA SER A 112 18.62 -23.36 -2.09
C SER A 112 19.65 -24.35 -2.65
N GLU A 113 20.30 -23.92 -3.75
CA GLU A 113 21.36 -24.54 -4.58
C GLU A 113 22.07 -25.78 -4.03
N ALA A 114 22.47 -25.80 -2.76
CA ALA A 114 23.14 -26.95 -2.14
C ALA A 114 22.29 -28.24 -2.16
N ASP A 115 20.97 -28.15 -1.95
CA ASP A 115 20.08 -29.32 -2.03
C ASP A 115 19.82 -29.73 -3.49
N ALA A 116 19.77 -28.76 -4.39
CA ALA A 116 19.68 -29.02 -5.83
C ALA A 116 20.95 -29.72 -6.35
N ASP A 117 22.13 -29.25 -5.94
CA ASP A 117 23.44 -29.83 -6.26
C ASP A 117 23.59 -31.24 -5.70
N ASN A 118 23.19 -31.46 -4.44
CA ASN A 118 23.19 -32.79 -3.84
C ASN A 118 22.25 -33.75 -4.58
N ARG A 119 21.08 -33.26 -5.03
CA ARG A 119 20.13 -34.06 -5.79
C ARG A 119 20.63 -34.38 -7.19
N ILE A 120 21.26 -33.43 -7.88
CA ILE A 120 21.90 -33.65 -9.18
C ILE A 120 23.04 -34.65 -9.06
N ARG A 121 23.91 -34.50 -8.05
CA ARG A 121 25.00 -35.45 -7.78
C ARG A 121 24.46 -36.86 -7.50
N GLY A 122 23.42 -36.98 -6.68
CA GLY A 122 22.78 -38.28 -6.41
C GLY A 122 22.07 -38.89 -7.63
N MET A 123 21.64 -38.09 -8.61
CA MET A 123 21.14 -38.60 -9.89
C MET A 123 22.28 -39.10 -10.78
N ILE A 124 23.43 -38.40 -10.82
CA ILE A 124 24.62 -38.83 -11.55
C ILE A 124 25.13 -40.18 -11.03
N GLU A 125 25.26 -40.33 -9.71
CA GLU A 125 25.70 -41.60 -9.10
C GLU A 125 24.79 -42.78 -9.46
N LYS A 126 23.46 -42.56 -9.49
CA LYS A 126 22.50 -43.60 -9.88
C LYS A 126 22.60 -43.96 -11.35
N ILE A 127 22.92 -43.01 -12.22
CA ILE A 127 23.13 -43.26 -13.65
C ILE A 127 24.43 -44.05 -13.84
N GLU A 128 25.52 -43.65 -13.20
CA GLU A 128 26.81 -44.37 -13.24
C GLU A 128 26.70 -45.79 -12.69
N ALA A 129 25.89 -46.01 -11.65
CA ALA A 129 25.66 -47.35 -11.09
C ALA A 129 24.89 -48.30 -12.03
N VAL A 130 24.15 -47.76 -12.99
CA VAL A 130 23.37 -48.54 -13.98
C VAL A 130 24.16 -48.74 -15.28
N LEU A 131 25.20 -47.95 -15.53
CA LEU A 131 26.09 -48.13 -16.68
C LEU A 131 27.16 -49.19 -16.36
N PRO A 132 27.30 -50.27 -17.15
CA PRO A 132 28.44 -51.16 -17.03
C PRO A 132 29.71 -50.36 -17.36
N LYS A 133 30.69 -50.36 -16.46
CA LYS A 133 32.01 -49.78 -16.72
C LYS A 133 32.56 -50.41 -17.99
N THR A 134 32.63 -49.64 -19.06
CA THR A 134 33.37 -50.03 -20.26
C THR A 134 34.85 -49.90 -19.92
N ASP A 135 35.37 -50.88 -19.18
CA ASP A 135 36.80 -51.16 -19.13
C ASP A 135 37.21 -51.64 -20.52
N SER A 136 37.71 -50.72 -21.33
CA SER A 136 38.51 -51.03 -22.50
C SER A 136 39.69 -50.07 -22.52
N GLU A 137 40.74 -50.43 -21.79
CA GLU A 137 42.07 -49.86 -21.94
C GLU A 137 42.68 -50.19 -23.32
N PRO A 138 43.67 -49.39 -23.77
CA PRO A 138 44.11 -49.32 -25.16
C PRO A 138 44.99 -50.52 -25.54
N SER A 139 44.98 -50.88 -26.83
CA SER A 139 46.03 -51.65 -27.49
C SER A 139 46.42 -50.95 -28.77
#